data_AF-A0AAW1KKT4-F1
#
_entry.id   AF-A0AAW1KKT4-F1
#
_cell.length_a   1.000
_cell.length_b   1.000
_cell.length_c   1.000
_cell.angle_alpha   90.00
_cell.angle_beta   90.00
_cell.angle_gamma   90.00
#
_symmetry.space_group_name_H-M   'P 1'
#
loop_
_entity.id
_entity.type
_entity.pdbx_description
1 polymer ?
#
loop_
_entity_poly.entity_id
_entity_poly.type
_entity_poly.pdbx_seq_one_letter_code
_entity_poly.pdbx_strand_id
1 'polypeptide(L)'
;MVEDEEDENHTLVTASHAIFRDDGIKHAPVAVVGFQFYYSALYTQFVNTVSHCGDIDCKRTCDSSELFCVVLNDNGYVIVTYNRAPRSRIGSFFGDFRPDIMRQLVEEGIYRPHRMYDYQGTCFPRIATNNPASKFMTPVKHLIGIWKWSVALLFSMIKTVWGNEMDYPDHDTDENYSDGDQSYNREGDFKEFDSRLLINKTKPEPCDTEMWLYTLIHYTEKNITSSGYNRSMSENCSRPFLIQPVTGSNLVLLVINMICPEKKLYSISPDILIDDYEEPRTPTPVEIYYNISLSCYKVKNNDFPRQSYMRCINRSIHAIIFLWSASVIVQFLTILTTSTASLRQKKRFNKLRLFNCTSYAIYRVRLTPPKVRSKTILQ
;
A
#
# COMPACT_ATOMS: atom_id res chain seq x y z
N MET A 1 15.89 -12.61 25.60
CA MET A 1 16.17 -12.48 24.16
C MET A 1 17.60 -12.92 23.98
N VAL A 2 17.76 -14.24 23.81
CA VAL A 2 19.01 -14.92 23.48
C VAL A 2 18.61 -15.88 22.37
N GLU A 3 18.40 -15.32 21.19
CA GLU A 3 18.24 -16.03 19.93
C GLU A 3 18.77 -15.03 18.91
N ASP A 4 20.01 -15.21 18.45
CA ASP A 4 20.60 -14.51 17.29
C ASP A 4 22.01 -15.05 16.91
N GLU A 5 22.65 -15.93 17.71
CA GLU A 5 24.00 -16.44 17.38
C GLU A 5 24.03 -17.60 16.35
N GLU A 6 22.91 -18.28 16.06
CA GLU A 6 22.89 -19.42 15.13
C GLU A 6 22.60 -19.05 13.64
N ASP A 7 22.03 -17.87 13.37
CA ASP A 7 21.74 -17.42 11.99
C ASP A 7 22.95 -16.76 11.30
N GLU A 8 24.06 -16.59 12.01
CA GLU A 8 25.18 -15.75 11.57
C GLU A 8 26.00 -16.33 10.41
N ASN A 9 26.02 -17.66 10.26
CA ASN A 9 26.83 -18.35 9.24
C ASN A 9 26.12 -18.54 7.89
N HIS A 10 24.83 -18.25 7.79
CA HIS A 10 24.02 -18.53 6.60
C HIS A 10 23.54 -17.28 5.84
N THR A 11 24.01 -16.09 6.21
CA THR A 11 23.69 -14.87 5.47
C THR A 11 24.29 -14.92 4.05
N LEU A 12 23.43 -14.84 3.04
CA LEU A 12 23.79 -14.92 1.63
C LEU A 12 23.70 -13.53 0.99
N VAL A 13 24.70 -13.20 0.17
CA VAL A 13 24.70 -12.01 -0.68
C VAL A 13 24.50 -12.46 -2.12
N THR A 14 23.57 -11.83 -2.82
CA THR A 14 23.28 -12.13 -4.23
C THR A 14 23.83 -11.02 -5.12
N ALA A 15 24.78 -11.35 -5.99
CA ALA A 15 25.18 -10.49 -7.09
C ALA A 15 24.39 -10.90 -8.34
N SER A 16 23.91 -9.93 -9.12
CA SER A 16 23.19 -10.21 -10.37
C SER A 16 23.68 -9.33 -11.51
N HIS A 17 23.62 -9.85 -12.72
CA HIS A 17 23.99 -9.13 -13.93
C HIS A 17 23.04 -9.45 -15.07
N ALA A 18 22.59 -8.43 -15.79
CA ALA A 18 21.73 -8.60 -16.94
C ALA A 18 22.56 -8.97 -18.18
N ILE A 19 22.10 -9.99 -18.91
CA ILE A 19 22.65 -10.40 -20.21
C ILE A 19 21.86 -9.69 -21.29
N PHE A 20 22.57 -8.90 -22.08
CA PHE A 20 22.04 -8.22 -23.25
C PHE A 20 22.46 -8.97 -24.52
N ARG A 21 21.53 -9.07 -25.47
CA ARG A 21 21.83 -9.53 -26.84
C ARG A 21 21.96 -8.31 -27.73
N ASP A 22 23.12 -8.22 -28.36
CA ASP A 22 23.48 -7.14 -29.26
C ASP A 22 23.39 -7.62 -30.70
N ASP A 23 22.59 -6.92 -31.51
CA ASP A 23 22.44 -7.17 -32.95
C ASP A 23 22.97 -5.97 -33.76
N GLY A 24 24.03 -5.32 -33.24
CA GLY A 24 24.68 -4.13 -33.79
C GLY A 24 23.93 -2.81 -33.55
N ILE A 25 22.63 -2.74 -33.83
CA ILE A 25 21.81 -1.52 -33.67
C ILE A 25 20.86 -1.63 -32.47
N LYS A 26 20.49 -2.85 -32.10
CA LYS A 26 19.51 -3.12 -31.04
C LYS A 26 20.17 -3.86 -29.90
N HIS A 27 19.94 -3.34 -28.70
CA HIS A 27 20.33 -3.94 -27.43
C HIS A 27 19.05 -4.36 -26.72
N ALA A 28 18.88 -5.66 -26.48
CA ALA A 28 17.72 -6.19 -25.77
C ALA A 28 18.16 -7.05 -24.59
N PRO A 29 17.60 -6.84 -23.38
CA PRO A 29 17.84 -7.74 -22.25
C PRO A 29 17.20 -9.10 -22.53
N VAL A 30 17.95 -10.18 -22.32
CA VAL A 30 17.49 -11.56 -22.58
C VAL A 30 17.31 -12.34 -21.29
N ALA A 31 18.25 -12.22 -20.36
CA ALA A 31 18.26 -12.96 -19.11
C ALA A 31 18.97 -12.16 -18.02
N VAL A 32 18.80 -12.57 -16.76
CA VAL A 32 19.60 -12.10 -15.64
C VAL A 32 20.27 -13.32 -15.02
N VAL A 33 21.58 -13.28 -14.87
CA VAL A 33 22.34 -14.29 -14.13
C VAL A 33 22.58 -13.78 -12.72
N GLY A 34 22.47 -14.68 -11.75
CA GLY A 34 22.71 -14.40 -10.34
C GLY A 34 23.71 -15.37 -9.75
N PHE A 35 24.58 -14.88 -8.87
CA PHE A 35 25.50 -15.69 -8.08
C PHE A 35 25.31 -15.37 -6.60
N GLN A 36 25.09 -16.40 -5.80
CA GLN A 36 24.95 -16.28 -4.35
C GLN A 36 26.20 -16.79 -3.67
N PHE A 37 26.74 -16.00 -2.75
CA PHE A 37 27.89 -16.36 -1.94
C PHE A 37 27.66 -15.99 -0.48
N TYR A 38 28.38 -16.66 0.40
CA TYR A 38 28.30 -16.40 1.83
C TYR A 38 28.87 -15.02 2.16
N TYR A 39 28.15 -14.28 2.99
CA TYR A 39 28.60 -13.00 3.52
C TYR A 39 29.95 -13.12 4.25
N SER A 40 30.18 -14.22 4.97
CA SER A 40 31.44 -14.49 5.68
C SER A 40 32.65 -14.45 4.75
N ALA A 41 32.55 -15.07 3.56
CA ALA A 41 33.63 -15.06 2.56
C ALA A 41 33.88 -13.64 2.02
N LEU A 42 32.82 -12.88 1.73
CA LEU A 42 32.94 -11.48 1.31
C LEU A 42 33.59 -10.62 2.39
N TYR A 43 33.16 -10.78 3.64
CA TYR A 43 33.68 -10.05 4.77
C TYR A 43 35.16 -10.36 5.01
N THR A 44 35.58 -11.64 4.94
CA THR A 44 37.00 -12.01 5.04
C THR A 44 37.84 -11.38 3.93
N GLN A 45 37.35 -11.40 2.69
CA GLN A 45 38.04 -10.76 1.56
C GLN A 45 38.13 -9.24 1.76
N PHE A 46 37.05 -8.61 2.21
CA PHE A 46 37.00 -7.18 2.49
C PHE A 46 37.99 -6.80 3.59
N VAL A 47 37.95 -7.45 4.75
CA VAL A 47 38.85 -7.20 5.88
C VAL A 47 40.31 -7.31 5.45
N ASN A 48 40.67 -8.40 4.76
CA ASN A 48 42.04 -8.61 4.29
C ASN A 48 42.51 -7.50 3.33
N THR A 49 41.59 -6.96 2.51
CA THR A 49 41.89 -5.89 1.55
C THR A 49 42.07 -4.53 2.23
N VAL A 50 41.26 -4.22 3.25
CA VAL A 50 41.27 -2.90 3.89
C VAL A 50 42.21 -2.80 5.09
N SER A 51 42.68 -3.93 5.62
CA SER A 51 43.66 -3.98 6.72
C SER A 51 45.11 -3.85 6.24
N HIS A 52 45.39 -4.13 4.97
CA HIS A 52 46.73 -4.10 4.39
C HIS A 52 46.80 -3.09 3.24
N CYS A 53 47.98 -2.53 2.98
CA CYS A 53 48.19 -1.56 1.89
C CYS A 53 48.94 -2.12 0.68
N GLY A 54 49.11 -3.45 0.61
CA GLY A 54 49.83 -4.11 -0.47
C GLY A 54 51.27 -3.58 -0.57
N ASP A 55 51.69 -3.25 -1.81
CA ASP A 55 53.05 -2.77 -2.13
C ASP A 55 53.23 -1.26 -1.96
N ILE A 56 52.19 -0.52 -1.56
CA ILE A 56 52.24 0.93 -1.37
C ILE A 56 52.35 1.23 0.11
N ASP A 57 53.36 2.00 0.48
CA ASP A 57 53.54 2.42 1.87
C ASP A 57 52.43 3.41 2.26
N CYS A 58 51.51 2.99 3.12
CA CYS A 58 50.36 3.77 3.52
C CYS A 58 50.46 4.17 4.99
N LYS A 59 49.97 5.38 5.30
CA LYS A 59 50.04 5.92 6.66
C LYS A 59 48.94 5.37 7.58
N ARG A 60 47.79 4.97 7.02
CA ARG A 60 46.58 4.56 7.76
C ARG A 60 45.80 3.50 7.00
N THR A 61 45.31 2.50 7.73
CA THR A 61 44.41 1.44 7.24
C THR A 61 43.08 1.50 7.98
N CYS A 62 42.07 0.77 7.49
CA CYS A 62 40.78 0.66 8.16
C CYS A 62 40.87 -0.06 9.52
N ASP A 63 41.98 -0.74 9.79
CA ASP A 63 42.27 -1.34 11.08
C ASP A 63 42.48 -0.29 12.18
N SER A 64 43.03 0.87 11.82
CA SER A 64 43.25 1.98 12.77
C SER A 64 41.94 2.53 13.33
N SER A 65 41.88 2.80 14.65
CA SER A 65 40.72 3.34 15.37
C SER A 65 40.19 4.68 14.86
N GLU A 66 40.96 5.35 14.01
CA GLU A 66 40.67 6.65 13.41
C GLU A 66 39.74 6.57 12.19
N LEU A 67 39.72 5.45 11.47
CA LEU A 67 38.98 5.31 10.21
C LEU A 67 37.83 4.30 10.32
N PHE A 68 36.65 4.67 9.83
CA PHE A 68 35.50 3.78 9.71
C PHE A 68 35.22 3.50 8.23
N CYS A 69 35.29 2.23 7.84
CA CYS A 69 35.18 1.80 6.45
C CYS A 69 33.92 0.97 6.24
N VAL A 70 33.13 1.37 5.25
CA VAL A 70 31.85 0.76 4.90
C VAL A 70 31.68 0.69 3.39
N VAL A 71 31.12 -0.42 2.91
CA VAL A 71 30.70 -0.58 1.52
C VAL A 71 29.20 -0.35 1.43
N LEU A 72 28.80 0.59 0.57
CA LEU A 72 27.41 0.92 0.32
C LEU A 72 27.00 0.46 -1.08
N ASN A 73 25.74 0.08 -1.22
CA ASN A 73 25.11 -0.16 -2.52
C ASN A 73 24.65 1.17 -3.16
N ASP A 74 24.24 1.13 -4.43
CA ASP A 74 23.68 2.24 -5.19
C ASP A 74 22.47 2.94 -4.54
N ASN A 75 21.75 2.27 -3.66
CA ASN A 75 20.65 2.85 -2.88
C ASN A 75 21.05 3.35 -1.47
N GLY A 76 22.33 3.31 -1.11
CA GLY A 76 22.81 3.78 0.20
C GLY A 76 22.60 2.80 1.36
N TYR A 77 22.37 1.52 1.05
CA TYR A 77 22.31 0.44 2.06
C TYR A 77 23.69 -0.13 2.35
N VAL A 78 23.90 -0.50 3.61
CA VAL A 78 25.17 -1.05 4.10
C VAL A 78 25.31 -2.52 3.70
N ILE A 79 26.36 -2.85 2.94
CA ILE A 79 26.66 -4.24 2.55
C ILE A 79 27.69 -4.86 3.47
N VAL A 80 28.82 -4.17 3.74
CA VAL A 80 29.89 -4.65 4.64
C VAL A 80 30.44 -3.49 5.45
N THR A 81 30.77 -3.74 6.71
CA THR A 81 31.44 -2.77 7.60
C THR A 81 32.66 -3.38 8.27
N TYR A 82 33.71 -2.58 8.49
CA TYR A 82 34.89 -3.00 9.23
C TYR A 82 34.69 -2.88 10.75
N ASN A 83 34.65 -4.01 11.48
CA ASN A 83 34.85 -4.23 12.94
C ASN A 83 34.40 -3.17 13.98
N ARG A 84 33.53 -2.23 13.64
CA ARG A 84 33.05 -1.17 14.55
C ARG A 84 31.55 -0.97 14.57
N ALA A 85 30.84 -1.50 13.58
CA ALA A 85 29.39 -1.58 13.61
C ALA A 85 28.97 -2.99 14.05
N PRO A 86 27.95 -3.13 14.91
CA PRO A 86 27.34 -4.43 15.14
C PRO A 86 26.79 -4.96 13.81
N ARG A 87 26.95 -6.28 13.56
CA ARG A 87 26.43 -6.94 12.33
C ARG A 87 24.93 -6.71 12.12
N SER A 88 24.19 -6.36 13.17
CA SER A 88 22.78 -5.95 13.12
C SER A 88 22.49 -4.71 12.26
N ARG A 89 23.52 -4.03 11.73
CA ARG A 89 23.40 -2.88 10.82
C ARG A 89 23.65 -3.23 9.35
N ILE A 90 23.94 -4.49 9.03
CA ILE A 90 24.03 -4.93 7.64
C ILE A 90 22.61 -4.90 7.04
N GLY A 91 22.48 -4.41 5.81
CA GLY A 91 21.19 -4.26 5.14
C GLY A 91 20.34 -3.10 5.66
N SER A 92 20.82 -2.31 6.63
CA SER A 92 20.15 -1.07 7.05
C SER A 92 20.57 0.10 6.15
N PHE A 93 19.72 1.13 6.09
CA PHE A 93 20.05 2.35 5.38
C PHE A 93 21.15 3.12 6.13
N PHE A 94 22.16 3.61 5.41
CA PHE A 94 23.30 4.28 6.04
C PHE A 94 22.92 5.60 6.73
N GLY A 95 21.93 6.32 6.19
CA GLY A 95 21.47 7.59 6.76
C GLY A 95 20.78 7.44 8.13
N ASP A 96 20.25 6.26 8.46
CA ASP A 96 19.68 6.00 9.79
C ASP A 96 20.78 5.94 10.86
N PHE A 97 22.00 5.52 10.46
CA PHE A 97 23.15 5.45 11.34
C PHE A 97 23.97 6.75 11.36
N ARG A 98 24.29 7.30 10.18
CA ARG A 98 25.11 8.51 10.02
C ARG A 98 24.42 9.53 9.10
N PRO A 99 23.36 10.21 9.58
CA PRO A 99 22.61 11.20 8.79
C PRO A 99 23.47 12.41 8.42
N ASP A 100 24.46 12.75 9.26
CA ASP A 100 25.40 13.85 9.05
C ASP A 100 26.28 13.66 7.80
N ILE A 101 26.71 12.42 7.54
CA ILE A 101 27.49 12.06 6.35
C ILE A 101 26.56 11.85 5.16
N MET A 102 25.43 11.16 5.33
CA MET A 102 24.49 10.93 4.23
C MET A 102 24.03 12.25 3.58
N ARG A 103 23.76 13.28 4.39
CA ARG A 103 23.44 14.63 3.87
C ARG A 103 24.59 15.23 3.07
N GLN A 104 25.83 15.14 3.54
CA GLN A 104 26.99 15.63 2.79
C GLN A 104 27.19 14.87 1.48
N LEU A 105 26.91 13.56 1.46
CA LEU A 105 26.94 12.77 0.22
C LEU A 105 25.89 13.26 -0.79
N VAL A 106 24.73 13.73 -0.33
CA VAL A 106 23.72 14.36 -1.20
C VAL A 106 24.14 15.75 -1.66
N GLU A 107 24.67 16.58 -0.75
CA GLU A 107 25.15 17.94 -1.05
C GLU A 107 26.30 17.93 -2.07
N GLU A 108 27.19 16.95 -1.99
CA GLU A 108 28.29 16.75 -2.95
C GLU A 108 27.86 16.03 -4.25
N GLY A 109 26.56 15.72 -4.40
CA GLY A 109 26.02 15.10 -5.61
C GLY A 109 26.47 13.65 -5.82
N ILE A 110 26.84 12.92 -4.77
CA ILE A 110 27.18 11.49 -4.85
C ILE A 110 25.90 10.65 -4.88
N TYR A 111 24.93 11.00 -4.04
CA TYR A 111 23.59 10.41 -4.05
C TYR A 111 22.53 11.44 -4.41
N ARG A 112 21.50 11.00 -5.14
CA ARG A 112 20.29 11.77 -5.42
C ARG A 112 19.11 11.24 -4.62
N PRO A 113 18.50 12.05 -3.73
CA PRO A 113 17.27 11.68 -3.05
C PRO A 113 16.06 11.85 -3.97
N HIS A 114 15.12 10.92 -3.89
CA HIS A 114 13.86 10.89 -4.62
C HIS A 114 12.71 10.68 -3.63
N ARG A 115 11.79 11.63 -3.55
CA ARG A 115 10.57 11.48 -2.75
C ARG A 115 9.59 10.59 -3.51
N MET A 116 9.12 9.53 -2.87
CA MET A 116 8.15 8.60 -3.43
C MET A 116 6.89 8.60 -2.56
N TYR A 117 5.73 8.55 -3.22
CA TYR A 117 4.43 8.43 -2.59
C TYR A 117 3.82 7.08 -2.95
N ASP A 118 3.38 6.34 -1.94
CA ASP A 118 2.60 5.12 -2.11
C ASP A 118 1.17 5.33 -1.59
N TYR A 119 0.23 5.44 -2.53
CA TYR A 119 -1.20 5.63 -2.27
C TYR A 119 -1.96 4.32 -2.04
N GLN A 120 -1.25 3.18 -2.02
CA GLN A 120 -1.81 1.84 -1.82
C GLN A 120 -1.17 1.15 -0.60
N GLY A 121 -0.55 1.93 0.29
CA GLY A 121 0.07 1.45 1.51
C GLY A 121 -0.97 0.91 2.51
N THR A 122 -0.49 0.09 3.43
CA THR A 122 -1.29 -0.40 4.56
C THR A 122 -0.74 0.14 5.86
N CYS A 123 -1.57 0.88 6.61
CA CYS A 123 -1.21 1.43 7.91
C CYS A 123 -1.96 0.70 9.01
N PHE A 124 -1.37 0.68 10.20
CA PHE A 124 -2.01 0.17 11.40
C PHE A 124 -2.62 1.34 12.15
N PRO A 125 -3.95 1.53 12.11
CA PRO A 125 -4.56 2.63 12.81
C PRO A 125 -4.27 2.50 14.30
N ARG A 126 -3.88 3.60 14.93
CA ARG A 126 -3.86 3.68 16.40
C ARG A 126 -5.31 3.65 16.84
N ILE A 127 -5.81 2.46 17.20
CA ILE A 127 -7.13 2.31 17.80
C ILE A 127 -7.07 3.11 19.10
N ALA A 128 -7.68 4.31 19.10
CA ALA A 128 -7.95 5.03 20.33
C ALA A 128 -8.70 4.05 21.22
N THR A 129 -8.11 3.71 22.37
CA THR A 129 -8.76 2.81 23.31
C THR A 129 -10.12 3.42 23.63
N ASN A 130 -11.19 2.72 23.24
CA ASN A 130 -12.54 3.19 23.50
C ASN A 130 -12.63 3.57 24.97
N ASN A 131 -12.99 4.82 25.24
CA ASN A 131 -13.15 5.31 26.60
C ASN A 131 -14.00 4.29 27.38
N PRO A 132 -13.58 3.84 28.58
CA PRO A 132 -14.28 2.82 29.35
C PRO A 132 -15.73 3.19 29.66
N ALA A 133 -16.12 4.45 29.48
CA ALA A 133 -17.49 4.95 29.52
C ALA A 133 -18.45 4.22 28.56
N SER A 134 -17.99 3.73 27.40
CA SER A 134 -18.85 2.97 26.46
C SER A 134 -19.24 1.58 26.98
N LYS A 135 -18.47 1.01 27.93
CA LYS A 135 -18.79 -0.25 28.60
C LYS A 135 -19.97 -0.12 29.57
N PHE A 136 -20.15 1.04 30.21
CA PHE A 136 -21.29 1.29 31.12
C PHE A 136 -22.66 1.31 30.42
N MET A 137 -22.70 1.59 29.12
CA MET A 137 -23.95 1.61 28.34
C MET A 137 -24.38 0.23 27.84
N THR A 138 -23.53 -0.80 27.97
CA THR A 138 -23.86 -2.17 27.57
C THR A 138 -24.99 -2.80 28.42
N PRO A 139 -25.00 -2.74 29.77
CA PRO A 139 -26.09 -3.31 30.57
C PRO A 139 -27.43 -2.63 30.30
N VAL A 140 -27.46 -1.32 30.10
CA VAL A 140 -28.69 -0.57 29.80
C VAL A 140 -29.31 -1.02 28.46
N LYS A 141 -28.47 -1.26 27.44
CA LYS A 141 -28.95 -1.78 26.14
C LYS A 141 -29.56 -3.19 26.27
N HIS A 142 -28.97 -4.05 27.09
CA HIS A 142 -29.53 -5.38 27.36
C HIS A 142 -30.87 -5.29 28.10
N LEU A 143 -30.99 -4.41 29.09
CA LEU A 143 -32.26 -4.16 29.79
C LEU A 143 -33.36 -3.63 28.86
N ILE A 144 -33.02 -2.71 27.94
CA ILE A 144 -33.96 -2.21 26.93
C ILE A 144 -34.40 -3.34 25.98
N GLY A 145 -33.49 -4.25 25.60
CA GLY A 145 -33.81 -5.43 24.78
C GLY A 145 -34.79 -6.37 25.48
N ILE A 146 -34.54 -6.69 26.75
CA ILE A 146 -35.43 -7.52 27.59
C ILE A 146 -36.80 -6.86 27.75
N TRP A 147 -36.83 -5.54 27.97
CA TRP A 147 -38.08 -4.79 28.06
C TRP A 147 -38.90 -4.87 26.76
N LYS A 148 -38.26 -4.66 25.61
CA LYS A 148 -38.92 -4.79 24.30
C LYS A 148 -39.48 -6.19 24.07
N TRP A 149 -38.71 -7.23 24.42
CA TRP A 149 -39.16 -8.62 24.31
C TRP A 149 -40.37 -8.91 25.21
N SER A 150 -40.34 -8.42 26.45
CA SER A 150 -41.45 -8.54 27.40
C SER A 150 -42.72 -7.84 26.91
N VAL A 151 -42.61 -6.61 26.38
CA VAL A 151 -43.75 -5.88 25.80
C VAL A 151 -44.33 -6.60 24.58
N ALA A 152 -43.49 -7.16 23.71
CA ALA A 152 -43.94 -7.94 22.56
C ALA A 152 -44.69 -9.21 22.99
N LEU A 153 -44.20 -9.89 24.02
CA LEU A 153 -44.83 -11.09 24.58
C LEU A 153 -46.18 -10.76 25.22
N LEU A 154 -46.26 -9.65 25.98
CA LEU A 154 -47.52 -9.16 26.55
C LEU A 154 -48.53 -8.81 25.45
N PHE A 155 -48.10 -8.13 24.39
CA PHE A 155 -48.96 -7.77 23.26
C PHE A 155 -49.46 -9.00 22.51
N SER A 156 -48.62 -10.03 22.36
CA SER A 156 -49.01 -11.34 21.81
C SER A 156 -50.06 -12.03 22.67
N MET A 157 -49.95 -11.98 23.99
CA MET A 157 -50.92 -12.59 24.91
C MET A 157 -52.24 -11.81 24.99
N ILE A 158 -52.21 -10.49 24.86
CA ILE A 158 -53.43 -9.68 24.77
C ILE A 158 -54.17 -9.98 23.45
N LYS A 159 -53.44 -10.16 22.35
CA LYS A 159 -54.01 -10.57 21.06
C LYS A 159 -54.73 -11.92 21.15
N THR A 160 -54.21 -12.89 21.91
CA THR A 160 -54.85 -14.22 22.05
C THR A 160 -56.08 -14.23 22.97
N VAL A 161 -56.18 -13.30 23.93
CA VAL A 161 -57.32 -13.22 24.86
C VAL A 161 -58.48 -12.37 24.32
N TRP A 162 -58.19 -11.36 23.50
CA TRP A 162 -59.21 -10.40 23.01
C TRP A 162 -59.55 -10.55 21.53
N GLY A 163 -58.78 -11.33 20.77
CA GLY A 163 -59.03 -11.60 19.35
C GLY A 163 -59.70 -12.96 19.14
N ASN A 164 -61.03 -13.00 19.10
CA ASN A 164 -61.75 -14.05 18.38
C ASN A 164 -61.71 -13.72 16.89
N GLU A 165 -60.60 -14.01 16.22
CA GLU A 165 -60.60 -14.28 14.79
C GLU A 165 -59.42 -15.21 14.51
N MET A 166 -59.72 -16.46 14.14
CA MET A 166 -58.72 -17.34 13.59
C MET A 166 -58.25 -16.75 12.27
N ASP A 167 -57.03 -16.24 12.24
CA ASP A 167 -56.28 -16.09 11.01
C ASP A 167 -55.04 -16.99 11.11
N TYR A 168 -55.00 -17.97 10.22
CA TYR A 168 -53.85 -18.86 10.04
C TYR A 168 -52.66 -18.00 9.59
N PRO A 169 -51.49 -18.03 10.24
CA PRO A 169 -50.31 -17.43 9.64
C PRO A 169 -49.89 -18.31 8.46
N ASP A 170 -50.24 -17.86 7.27
CA ASP A 170 -49.64 -18.33 6.03
C ASP A 170 -48.13 -18.02 6.09
N HIS A 171 -47.36 -19.02 5.71
CA HIS A 171 -45.94 -19.08 5.91
C HIS A 171 -45.24 -18.46 4.70
N ASP A 172 -45.17 -17.12 4.61
CA ASP A 172 -44.33 -16.45 3.63
C ASP A 172 -43.12 -15.79 4.30
N THR A 173 -42.06 -16.57 4.35
CA THR A 173 -40.67 -16.14 4.47
C THR A 173 -40.28 -15.28 3.26
N ASP A 174 -40.07 -13.99 3.49
CA ASP A 174 -39.29 -13.13 2.59
C ASP A 174 -38.11 -12.51 3.39
N GLU A 175 -37.13 -13.37 3.72
CA GLU A 175 -35.76 -12.89 3.96
C GLU A 175 -35.00 -13.04 2.64
N ASN A 176 -34.83 -11.90 1.97
CA ASN A 176 -33.95 -11.75 0.83
C ASN A 176 -32.53 -12.19 1.21
N TYR A 177 -32.09 -13.27 0.57
CA TYR A 177 -30.69 -13.63 0.43
C TYR A 177 -29.87 -12.43 -0.06
N SER A 178 -28.90 -11.98 0.75
CA SER A 178 -27.66 -11.42 0.24
C SER A 178 -26.55 -12.43 0.48
N ASP A 179 -26.05 -12.91 -0.65
CA ASP A 179 -24.99 -13.86 -0.89
C ASP A 179 -23.71 -13.56 -0.08
N GLY A 180 -23.05 -14.61 0.40
CA GLY A 180 -21.88 -14.53 1.28
C GLY A 180 -21.32 -15.88 1.65
N ASP A 181 -20.79 -16.60 0.65
CA ASP A 181 -19.80 -17.67 0.68
C ASP A 181 -19.68 -18.55 1.94
N GLN A 182 -20.10 -19.82 1.81
CA GLN A 182 -19.70 -20.90 2.69
C GLN A 182 -18.27 -21.37 2.34
N SER A 183 -17.35 -21.25 3.30
CA SER A 183 -16.18 -22.13 3.38
C SER A 183 -16.26 -22.96 4.66
N TYR A 184 -16.23 -24.27 4.45
CA TYR A 184 -16.28 -25.37 5.41
C TYR A 184 -15.48 -25.13 6.70
N ASN A 185 -16.15 -25.25 7.85
CA ASN A 185 -15.46 -25.55 9.11
C ASN A 185 -15.70 -27.01 9.48
N ARG A 186 -14.63 -27.78 9.31
CA ARG A 186 -14.46 -29.14 9.79
C ARG A 186 -14.36 -29.08 11.31
N GLU A 187 -15.22 -29.82 11.98
CA GLU A 187 -15.18 -30.05 13.42
C GLU A 187 -13.77 -30.50 13.83
N GLY A 188 -13.14 -29.71 14.69
CA GLY A 188 -11.77 -29.91 15.13
C GLY A 188 -11.55 -29.09 16.39
N ASP A 189 -11.64 -29.78 17.51
CA ASP A 189 -11.26 -29.39 18.87
C ASP A 189 -10.10 -28.38 18.90
N PHE A 190 -10.43 -27.08 19.00
CA PHE A 190 -9.45 -26.04 19.28
C PHE A 190 -9.54 -25.74 20.77
N LYS A 191 -8.60 -26.35 21.49
CA LYS A 191 -8.20 -26.01 22.86
C LYS A 191 -8.41 -24.54 23.16
N GLU A 192 -9.11 -24.31 24.28
CA GLU A 192 -9.03 -23.16 25.18
C GLU A 192 -7.91 -22.18 24.79
N PHE A 193 -8.23 -21.28 23.87
CA PHE A 193 -7.31 -20.27 23.39
C PHE A 193 -7.29 -19.17 24.45
N ASP A 194 -6.16 -19.07 25.14
CA ASP A 194 -5.89 -18.13 26.22
C ASP A 194 -6.38 -16.72 25.86
N SER A 195 -7.46 -16.28 26.51
CA SER A 195 -8.01 -14.93 26.39
C SER A 195 -7.03 -13.80 26.77
N ARG A 196 -5.82 -14.15 27.27
CA ARG A 196 -4.68 -13.24 27.46
C ARG A 196 -3.87 -12.99 26.18
N LEU A 197 -4.15 -13.71 25.09
CA LEU A 197 -3.59 -13.51 23.75
C LEU A 197 -4.56 -12.82 22.78
N LEU A 198 -5.47 -11.99 23.31
CA LEU A 198 -6.16 -10.97 22.50
C LEU A 198 -5.14 -9.91 22.09
N ILE A 199 -4.20 -10.27 21.22
CA ILE A 199 -3.46 -9.31 20.42
C ILE A 199 -4.53 -8.52 19.71
N ASN A 200 -4.57 -7.20 19.96
CA ASN A 200 -5.43 -6.27 19.26
C ASN A 200 -5.02 -6.37 17.78
N LYS A 201 -5.68 -7.25 17.01
CA LYS A 201 -5.46 -7.37 15.57
C LYS A 201 -5.93 -6.05 14.99
N THR A 202 -5.02 -5.09 14.91
CA THR A 202 -5.19 -3.85 14.17
C THR A 202 -5.44 -4.29 12.74
N LYS A 203 -6.69 -4.19 12.30
CA LYS A 203 -7.04 -4.46 10.91
C LYS A 203 -6.24 -3.43 10.08
N PRO A 204 -5.36 -3.88 9.18
CA PRO A 204 -4.63 -2.94 8.34
C PRO A 204 -5.64 -2.17 7.49
N GLU A 205 -5.48 -0.85 7.45
CA GLU A 205 -6.32 0.05 6.66
C GLU A 205 -5.48 0.62 5.50
N PRO A 206 -6.10 0.86 4.32
CA PRO A 206 -5.41 1.51 3.23
C PRO A 206 -5.08 2.95 3.62
N CYS A 207 -3.83 3.36 3.42
CA CYS A 207 -3.32 4.68 3.74
C CYS A 207 -2.35 5.16 2.67
N ASP A 208 -2.14 6.47 2.64
CA ASP A 208 -1.14 7.09 1.80
C ASP A 208 0.15 7.23 2.61
N THR A 209 1.27 6.75 2.08
CA THR A 209 2.59 6.82 2.72
C THR A 209 3.58 7.55 1.85
N GLU A 210 4.59 8.15 2.48
CA GLU A 210 5.73 8.73 1.80
C GLU A 210 7.05 8.15 2.30
N MET A 211 8.03 8.10 1.40
CA MET A 211 9.39 7.66 1.71
C MET A 211 10.40 8.34 0.79
N TRP A 212 11.66 8.29 1.18
CA TRP A 212 12.79 8.81 0.39
C TRP A 212 13.68 7.68 -0.10
N LEU A 213 13.76 7.55 -1.42
CA LEU A 213 14.68 6.63 -2.08
C LEU A 213 15.96 7.35 -2.49
N TYR A 214 17.07 6.65 -2.52
CA TYR A 214 18.36 7.20 -2.91
C TYR A 214 18.89 6.45 -4.13
N THR A 215 19.53 7.20 -5.02
CA THR A 215 20.22 6.62 -6.18
C THR A 215 21.63 7.21 -6.28
N LEU A 216 22.60 6.33 -6.48
CA LEU A 216 23.98 6.71 -6.71
C LEU A 216 24.12 7.35 -8.09
N ILE A 217 24.80 8.49 -8.16
CA ILE A 217 25.04 9.17 -9.43
C ILE A 217 26.33 8.60 -10.05
N HIS A 218 26.18 7.87 -11.14
CA HIS A 218 27.32 7.39 -11.93
C HIS A 218 27.84 8.48 -12.85
N TYR A 219 29.03 9.00 -12.55
CA TYR A 219 29.73 9.95 -13.42
C TYR A 219 30.58 9.20 -14.44
N THR A 220 30.56 9.66 -15.69
CA THR A 220 31.57 9.25 -16.70
C THR A 220 32.96 9.69 -16.26
N GLU A 221 34.01 8.97 -16.64
CA GLU A 221 35.41 9.26 -16.26
C GLU A 221 35.82 10.74 -16.44
N LYS A 222 35.32 11.40 -17.49
CA LYS A 222 35.58 12.82 -17.78
C LYS A 222 35.00 13.80 -16.74
N ASN A 223 33.93 13.40 -16.06
CA ASN A 223 33.19 14.24 -15.09
C ASN A 223 33.48 13.82 -13.64
N ILE A 224 34.24 12.74 -13.41
CA ILE A 224 34.62 12.29 -12.06
C ILE A 224 35.47 13.35 -11.34
N THR A 225 36.35 14.05 -12.05
CA THR A 225 37.19 15.11 -11.47
C THR A 225 36.37 16.30 -10.93
N SER A 226 35.18 16.54 -11.49
CA SER A 226 34.22 17.54 -11.02
C SER A 226 33.23 17.03 -9.97
N SER A 227 33.26 15.73 -9.65
CA SER A 227 32.36 15.09 -8.71
C SER A 227 32.94 15.02 -7.30
N GLY A 228 32.12 14.65 -6.30
CA GLY A 228 32.59 14.35 -4.94
C GLY A 228 33.50 13.09 -4.86
N TYR A 229 33.61 12.29 -5.91
CA TYR A 229 34.43 11.06 -5.88
C TYR A 229 35.94 11.38 -5.85
N ASN A 230 36.70 10.53 -5.13
CA ASN A 230 38.16 10.60 -5.04
C ASN A 230 38.75 11.93 -4.53
N ARG A 231 37.91 12.85 -4.03
CA ARG A 231 38.38 14.06 -3.38
C ARG A 231 38.98 13.70 -2.02
N SER A 232 40.06 14.37 -1.63
CA SER A 232 40.71 14.12 -0.35
C SER A 232 39.83 14.54 0.83
N MET A 233 40.12 13.94 1.99
CA MET A 233 39.53 14.33 3.26
C MET A 233 40.10 15.68 3.69
N SER A 234 39.29 16.50 4.34
CA SER A 234 39.72 17.81 4.82
C SER A 234 40.24 17.72 6.25
N GLU A 235 41.39 18.35 6.54
CA GLU A 235 42.00 18.36 7.88
C GLU A 235 41.14 19.12 8.91
N ASN A 236 40.34 20.09 8.45
CA ASN A 236 39.45 20.89 9.30
C ASN A 236 38.07 20.24 9.57
N CYS A 237 37.89 18.95 9.25
CA CYS A 237 36.61 18.24 9.39
C CYS A 237 35.41 18.86 8.62
N SER A 238 35.65 19.77 7.67
CA SER A 238 34.60 20.22 6.74
C SER A 238 34.07 19.05 5.92
N ARG A 239 34.98 18.15 5.52
CA ARG A 239 34.72 16.95 4.74
C ARG A 239 35.43 15.75 5.38
N PRO A 240 34.76 15.02 6.29
CA PRO A 240 35.38 13.98 7.09
C PRO A 240 35.36 12.60 6.41
N PHE A 241 35.14 12.50 5.10
CA PHE A 241 35.05 11.22 4.40
C PHE A 241 35.73 11.25 3.03
N LEU A 242 36.07 10.05 2.55
CA LEU A 242 36.54 9.73 1.21
C LEU A 242 35.60 8.68 0.65
N ILE A 243 35.23 8.81 -0.63
CA ILE A 243 34.40 7.82 -1.33
C ILE A 243 35.04 7.42 -2.65
N GLN A 244 35.03 6.12 -2.92
CA GLN A 244 35.61 5.52 -4.12
C GLN A 244 34.67 4.44 -4.68
N PRO A 245 34.41 4.42 -6.00
CA PRO A 245 33.64 3.35 -6.62
C PRO A 245 34.42 2.04 -6.64
N VAL A 246 33.71 0.92 -6.44
CA VAL A 246 34.28 -0.43 -6.59
C VAL A 246 34.16 -0.84 -8.06
N THR A 247 35.30 -1.07 -8.69
CA THR A 247 35.38 -1.37 -10.13
C THR A 247 34.58 -2.62 -10.49
N GLY A 248 33.81 -2.54 -11.60
CA GLY A 248 32.99 -3.65 -12.08
C GLY A 248 31.72 -3.91 -11.29
N SER A 249 31.30 -3.02 -10.38
CA SER A 249 30.06 -3.16 -9.60
C SER A 249 29.34 -1.82 -9.42
N ASN A 250 28.13 -1.87 -8.86
CA ASN A 250 27.36 -0.71 -8.42
C ASN A 250 27.66 -0.29 -6.96
N LEU A 251 28.72 -0.86 -6.35
CA LEU A 251 29.09 -0.60 -4.97
C LEU A 251 30.09 0.57 -4.85
N VAL A 252 30.07 1.22 -3.69
CA VAL A 252 31.04 2.26 -3.32
C VAL A 252 31.65 1.99 -1.96
N LEU A 253 32.95 2.21 -1.84
CA LEU A 253 33.68 2.21 -0.58
C LEU A 253 33.67 3.62 0.01
N LEU A 254 33.12 3.76 1.21
CA LEU A 254 33.09 4.99 1.99
C LEU A 254 34.02 4.83 3.21
N VAL A 255 34.99 5.73 3.32
CA VAL A 255 35.96 5.79 4.42
C VAL A 255 35.75 7.08 5.18
N ILE A 256 35.46 6.99 6.47
CA ILE A 256 35.06 8.11 7.32
C ILE A 256 36.12 8.31 8.41
N ASN A 257 36.53 9.55 8.64
CA ASN A 257 37.35 9.92 9.78
C ASN A 257 36.48 10.02 11.04
N MET A 258 36.72 9.12 11.98
CA MET A 258 36.03 9.08 13.28
C MET A 258 36.62 10.05 14.29
N ILE A 259 37.78 10.66 14.02
CA ILE A 259 38.32 11.76 14.85
C ILE A 259 37.43 13.00 14.73
N CYS A 260 36.79 13.19 13.57
CA CYS A 260 35.90 14.30 13.37
C CYS A 260 34.60 14.07 14.15
N PRO A 261 34.17 15.04 14.98
CA PRO A 261 32.93 14.91 15.74
C PRO A 261 31.75 14.80 14.78
N GLU A 262 30.81 13.94 15.12
CA GLU A 262 29.53 13.88 14.43
C GLU A 262 28.86 15.25 14.55
N LYS A 263 28.56 15.86 13.39
CA LYS A 263 27.77 17.07 13.35
C LYS A 263 26.34 16.67 13.69
N LYS A 264 26.01 16.61 14.99
CA LYS A 264 24.64 16.40 15.44
C LYS A 264 23.79 17.50 14.80
N LEU A 265 22.75 17.09 14.07
CA LEU A 265 21.81 18.00 13.43
C LEU A 265 20.91 18.74 14.44
N TYR A 266 21.26 18.71 15.73
CA TYR A 266 20.51 19.30 16.82
C TYR A 266 21.45 20.02 17.79
N SER A 267 21.55 21.33 17.64
CA SER A 267 21.54 22.22 18.80
C SER A 267 20.25 23.02 18.72
N ILE A 268 19.18 22.38 19.19
CA ILE A 268 17.96 23.05 19.61
C ILE A 268 18.38 23.94 20.79
N SER A 269 18.57 25.24 20.55
CA SER A 269 18.34 26.21 21.61
C SER A 269 16.82 26.21 21.88
N PRO A 270 16.36 26.33 23.15
CA PRO A 270 14.93 26.25 23.47
C PRO A 270 14.08 27.40 22.90
N ASP A 271 14.72 28.40 22.26
CA ASP A 271 14.11 29.70 21.99
C ASP A 271 13.90 30.02 20.50
N ILE A 272 14.16 29.07 19.58
CA ILE A 272 13.94 29.32 18.14
C ILE A 272 12.95 28.30 17.59
N LEU A 273 11.68 28.72 17.48
CA LEU A 273 10.68 28.09 16.63
C LEU A 273 11.08 28.33 15.16
N ILE A 274 11.91 27.44 14.61
CA ILE A 274 12.11 27.36 13.16
C ILE A 274 11.03 26.41 12.62
N ASP A 275 10.17 26.94 11.74
CA ASP A 275 9.14 26.22 10.97
C ASP A 275 9.72 25.17 9.98
N ASP A 276 11.04 24.97 9.97
CA ASP A 276 11.73 23.97 9.14
C ASP A 276 12.26 22.84 10.03
N TYR A 277 11.34 22.03 10.58
CA TYR A 277 11.71 20.68 10.99
C TYR A 277 11.91 19.89 9.69
N GLU A 278 13.13 19.90 9.15
CA GLU A 278 13.43 19.13 7.95
C GLU A 278 13.29 17.64 8.32
N GLU A 279 12.16 17.07 7.89
CA GLU A 279 11.77 15.70 8.17
C GLU A 279 12.88 14.74 7.73
N PRO A 280 13.24 13.73 8.55
CA PRO A 280 14.35 12.86 8.24
C PRO A 280 14.06 12.11 6.92
N ARG A 281 14.91 12.34 5.91
CA ARG A 281 14.79 11.72 4.59
C ARG A 281 15.18 10.24 4.65
N THR A 282 14.29 9.40 5.15
CA THR A 282 14.53 7.96 5.31
C THR A 282 13.75 7.13 4.28
N PRO A 283 14.24 5.93 3.93
CA PRO A 283 13.50 5.02 3.05
C PRO A 283 12.36 4.28 3.78
N THR A 284 12.16 4.52 5.08
CA THR A 284 11.05 3.96 5.84
C THR A 284 9.75 4.69 5.51
N PRO A 285 8.67 4.00 5.14
CA PRO A 285 7.40 4.64 4.81
C PRO A 285 6.78 5.29 6.05
N VAL A 286 6.40 6.56 5.90
CA VAL A 286 5.72 7.38 6.90
C VAL A 286 4.30 7.66 6.42
N GLU A 287 3.32 7.51 7.30
CA GLU A 287 1.91 7.80 6.99
C GLU A 287 1.67 9.32 6.82
N ILE A 288 0.98 9.69 5.74
CA ILE A 288 0.66 11.07 5.43
C ILE A 288 -0.70 11.44 6.03
N TYR A 289 -0.70 12.45 6.89
CA TYR A 289 -1.93 13.01 7.44
C TYR A 289 -2.34 14.28 6.68
N TYR A 290 -3.48 14.20 5.98
CA TYR A 290 -4.04 15.35 5.27
C TYR A 290 -4.84 16.25 6.21
N ASN A 291 -4.58 17.56 6.17
CA ASN A 291 -5.36 18.55 6.93
C ASN A 291 -6.78 18.79 6.35
N ILE A 292 -7.07 18.22 5.17
CA ILE A 292 -8.37 18.29 4.49
C ILE A 292 -8.75 16.89 4.00
N SER A 293 -10.02 16.68 3.63
CA SER A 293 -10.43 15.40 3.06
C SER A 293 -9.60 15.07 1.81
N LEU A 294 -9.27 13.78 1.63
CA LEU A 294 -8.46 13.29 0.51
C LEU A 294 -9.02 13.72 -0.85
N SER A 295 -10.36 13.75 -0.99
CA SER A 295 -11.04 14.20 -2.19
C SER A 295 -10.75 15.67 -2.50
N CYS A 296 -10.79 16.55 -1.49
CA CYS A 296 -10.47 17.96 -1.66
C CYS A 296 -8.99 18.17 -1.96
N TYR A 297 -8.11 17.44 -1.28
CA TYR A 297 -6.67 17.46 -1.56
C TYR A 297 -6.38 17.10 -3.01
N LYS A 298 -6.98 15.99 -3.49
CA LYS A 298 -6.85 15.56 -4.89
C LYS A 298 -7.35 16.62 -5.85
N VAL A 299 -8.50 17.26 -5.63
CA VAL A 299 -8.99 18.30 -6.56
C VAL A 299 -8.10 19.54 -6.54
N LYS A 300 -7.59 19.94 -5.37
CA LYS A 300 -6.76 21.14 -5.21
C LYS A 300 -5.36 20.98 -5.82
N ASN A 301 -4.78 19.79 -5.72
CA ASN A 301 -3.38 19.53 -6.08
C ASN A 301 -3.21 18.75 -7.40
N ASN A 302 -4.30 18.33 -8.05
CA ASN A 302 -4.24 17.54 -9.28
C ASN A 302 -4.56 18.40 -10.51
N ASP A 303 -3.50 18.83 -11.19
CA ASP A 303 -3.58 19.51 -12.48
C ASP A 303 -3.39 18.55 -13.67
N PHE A 304 -3.48 17.23 -13.44
CA PHE A 304 -3.27 16.24 -14.51
C PHE A 304 -4.38 16.36 -15.56
N PRO A 305 -4.01 16.36 -16.86
CA PRO A 305 -4.98 16.46 -17.94
C PRO A 305 -5.91 15.24 -17.92
N ARG A 306 -7.21 15.50 -17.93
CA ARG A 306 -8.24 14.46 -18.05
C ARG A 306 -8.93 14.61 -19.39
N GLN A 307 -8.95 13.53 -20.16
CA GLN A 307 -9.78 13.48 -21.35
C GLN A 307 -11.22 13.17 -20.94
N SER A 308 -12.13 14.10 -21.22
CA SER A 308 -13.56 13.84 -21.04
C SER A 308 -14.03 12.83 -22.09
N TYR A 309 -15.02 12.02 -21.71
CA TYR A 309 -15.63 11.07 -22.66
C TYR A 309 -16.16 11.82 -23.88
N MET A 310 -15.79 11.37 -25.08
CA MET A 310 -16.10 12.04 -26.34
C MET A 310 -17.60 12.14 -26.65
N ARG A 311 -18.45 11.33 -26.00
CA ARG A 311 -19.90 11.36 -26.23
C ARG A 311 -20.64 10.84 -25.01
N CYS A 312 -21.50 11.68 -24.42
CA CYS A 312 -22.45 11.27 -23.40
C CYS A 312 -23.82 11.07 -24.06
N ILE A 313 -24.32 9.83 -24.08
CA ILE A 313 -25.68 9.52 -24.57
C ILE A 313 -26.61 9.57 -23.35
N ASN A 314 -27.13 10.75 -23.03
CA ASN A 314 -28.07 10.96 -21.91
C ASN A 314 -29.55 10.90 -22.36
N ARG A 315 -29.82 10.69 -23.65
CA ARG A 315 -31.18 10.57 -24.18
C ARG A 315 -31.26 9.40 -25.15
N SER A 316 -31.97 8.35 -24.75
CA SER A 316 -32.47 7.33 -25.65
C SER A 316 -33.92 7.66 -26.01
N ILE A 317 -34.23 7.66 -27.31
CA ILE A 317 -35.59 7.91 -27.83
C ILE A 317 -36.60 6.89 -27.26
N HIS A 318 -36.14 5.70 -26.86
CA HIS A 318 -36.99 4.66 -26.27
C HIS A 318 -37.35 4.90 -24.80
N ALA A 319 -36.69 5.82 -24.08
CA ALA A 319 -37.00 6.12 -22.69
C ALA A 319 -38.34 6.88 -22.53
N ILE A 320 -38.76 7.62 -23.57
CA ILE A 320 -40.00 8.41 -23.55
C ILE A 320 -41.23 7.51 -23.73
N ILE A 321 -41.09 6.37 -24.42
CA ILE A 321 -42.20 5.48 -24.77
C ILE A 321 -42.87 4.89 -23.51
N PHE A 322 -42.09 4.62 -22.45
CA PHE A 322 -42.62 4.04 -21.21
C PHE A 322 -43.53 4.98 -20.40
N LEU A 323 -43.34 6.30 -20.49
CA LEU A 323 -44.20 7.27 -19.80
C LEU A 323 -45.53 7.47 -20.53
N TRP A 324 -45.53 7.35 -21.86
CA TRP A 324 -46.73 7.49 -22.67
C TRP A 324 -47.59 6.22 -22.64
N SER A 325 -46.97 5.03 -22.61
CA SER A 325 -47.73 3.78 -22.44
C SER A 325 -48.43 3.71 -21.07
N ALA A 326 -47.81 4.20 -20.00
CA ALA A 326 -48.43 4.21 -18.67
C ALA A 326 -49.64 5.16 -18.60
N SER A 327 -49.56 6.34 -19.23
CA SER A 327 -50.66 7.32 -19.22
C SER A 327 -51.87 6.86 -20.07
N VAL A 328 -51.60 6.21 -21.21
CA VAL A 328 -52.67 5.68 -22.10
C VAL A 328 -53.35 4.45 -21.47
N ILE A 329 -52.62 3.59 -20.77
CA ILE A 329 -53.21 2.43 -20.06
C ILE A 329 -54.13 2.88 -18.92
N VAL A 330 -53.76 3.92 -18.16
CA VAL A 330 -54.61 4.48 -17.10
C VAL A 330 -55.90 5.11 -17.67
N GLN A 331 -55.83 5.77 -18.82
CA GLN A 331 -57.02 6.32 -19.49
C GLN A 331 -57.93 5.24 -20.09
N PHE A 332 -57.39 4.12 -20.58
CA PHE A 332 -58.21 3.02 -21.09
C PHE A 332 -58.92 2.24 -19.99
N LEU A 333 -58.30 2.07 -18.81
CA LEU A 333 -58.92 1.40 -17.66
C LEU A 333 -60.09 2.19 -17.04
N THR A 334 -60.05 3.52 -17.06
CA THR A 334 -61.15 4.36 -16.56
C THR A 334 -62.35 4.43 -17.51
N ILE A 335 -62.14 4.23 -18.82
CA ILE A 335 -63.21 4.18 -19.82
C ILE A 335 -63.93 2.80 -19.79
N LEU A 336 -63.21 1.72 -19.51
CA LEU A 336 -63.79 0.37 -19.41
C LEU A 336 -64.66 0.15 -18.15
N THR A 337 -64.40 0.85 -17.05
CA THR A 337 -65.21 0.77 -15.83
C THR A 337 -66.50 1.59 -15.88
N THR A 338 -66.56 2.62 -16.74
CA THR A 338 -67.76 3.46 -16.91
C THR A 338 -68.73 2.89 -17.96
N SER A 339 -68.25 2.10 -18.92
CA SER A 339 -69.09 1.50 -19.97
C SER A 339 -69.78 0.17 -19.58
N THR A 340 -69.42 -0.44 -18.44
CA THR A 340 -69.98 -1.75 -18.01
C THR A 340 -71.10 -1.65 -16.97
N ALA A 341 -71.50 -0.44 -16.56
CA ALA A 341 -72.60 -0.21 -15.62
C ALA A 341 -74.01 -0.21 -16.25
N SER A 342 -74.15 -0.39 -17.57
CA SER A 342 -75.45 -0.42 -18.24
C SER A 342 -75.51 -1.52 -19.31
N LEU A 343 -75.65 -2.79 -18.91
CA LEU A 343 -76.40 -3.82 -19.62
C LEU A 343 -76.44 -5.14 -18.82
N ARG A 344 -77.60 -5.33 -18.19
CA ARG A 344 -78.23 -6.51 -17.58
C ARG A 344 -77.59 -7.90 -17.77
N GLN A 345 -77.55 -8.60 -16.63
CA GLN A 345 -78.12 -9.94 -16.38
C GLN A 345 -78.24 -10.92 -17.57
N LYS A 346 -77.64 -12.11 -17.33
CA LYS A 346 -78.13 -13.46 -17.68
C LYS A 346 -77.66 -14.07 -19.02
N LYS A 347 -76.53 -14.80 -18.99
CA LYS A 347 -76.43 -16.21 -19.45
C LYS A 347 -75.04 -16.83 -19.21
N ARG A 348 -75.04 -18.07 -18.70
CA ARG A 348 -73.91 -19.01 -18.58
C ARG A 348 -73.30 -19.33 -19.96
N PHE A 349 -71.98 -19.42 -20.09
CA PHE A 349 -71.18 -20.66 -20.13
C PHE A 349 -69.76 -20.43 -20.71
N ASN A 350 -68.80 -21.19 -20.18
CA ASN A 350 -67.51 -21.61 -20.73
C ASN A 350 -66.30 -20.64 -20.80
N LYS A 351 -65.45 -20.77 -19.76
CA LYS A 351 -64.10 -21.36 -19.82
C LYS A 351 -63.21 -20.87 -20.98
N LEU A 352 -62.37 -19.87 -20.72
CA LEU A 352 -61.03 -19.78 -21.30
C LEU A 352 -60.04 -19.30 -20.23
N ARG A 353 -59.11 -20.18 -19.87
CA ARG A 353 -57.85 -19.87 -19.20
C ARG A 353 -57.02 -19.03 -20.15
N LEU A 354 -56.53 -17.88 -19.68
CA LEU A 354 -55.34 -17.23 -20.24
C LEU A 354 -54.31 -17.16 -19.12
N PHE A 355 -53.34 -18.06 -19.18
CA PHE A 355 -52.11 -18.03 -18.42
C PHE A 355 -51.30 -16.82 -18.87
N ASN A 356 -51.07 -15.85 -17.99
CA ASN A 356 -50.02 -14.84 -18.17
C ASN A 356 -48.70 -15.40 -17.64
N CYS A 357 -47.94 -16.02 -18.53
CA CYS A 357 -46.49 -16.19 -18.37
C CYS A 357 -45.81 -15.38 -19.48
N THR A 358 -45.39 -14.15 -19.20
CA THR A 358 -44.39 -13.48 -20.03
C THR A 358 -43.04 -13.61 -19.35
N SER A 359 -42.30 -14.61 -19.81
CA SER A 359 -40.89 -14.87 -19.50
C SER A 359 -40.05 -13.67 -19.95
N TYR A 360 -39.22 -13.14 -19.05
CA TYR A 360 -38.16 -12.20 -19.38
C TYR A 360 -37.08 -12.93 -20.21
N ALA A 361 -36.77 -12.42 -21.40
CA ALA A 361 -35.57 -12.79 -22.15
C ALA A 361 -34.60 -11.61 -22.13
N ILE A 362 -33.62 -11.66 -21.23
CA ILE A 362 -32.48 -10.75 -21.20
C ILE A 362 -31.51 -11.21 -22.30
N TYR A 363 -31.47 -10.52 -23.42
CA TYR A 363 -30.41 -10.72 -24.41
C TYR A 363 -29.11 -10.07 -23.92
N ARG A 364 -28.16 -10.91 -23.53
CA ARG A 364 -26.78 -10.53 -23.23
C ARG A 364 -26.05 -10.23 -24.53
N VAL A 365 -26.03 -8.97 -24.97
CA VAL A 365 -25.22 -8.54 -26.10
C VAL A 365 -23.75 -8.53 -25.65
N ARG A 366 -23.00 -9.53 -26.09
CA ARG A 366 -21.54 -9.61 -25.91
C ARG A 366 -20.90 -8.67 -26.93
N LEU A 367 -20.58 -7.45 -26.52
CA LEU A 367 -19.77 -6.53 -27.33
C LEU A 367 -18.33 -7.05 -27.38
N THR A 368 -17.91 -7.55 -28.54
CA THR A 368 -16.49 -7.79 -28.84
C THR A 368 -15.75 -6.44 -28.91
N PRO A 369 -14.55 -6.32 -28.31
CA PRO A 369 -13.77 -5.09 -28.41
C PRO A 369 -13.31 -4.84 -29.86
N PRO A 370 -13.19 -3.57 -30.29
CA PRO A 370 -12.73 -3.25 -31.63
C PRO A 370 -11.26 -3.66 -31.79
N LYS A 371 -10.95 -4.32 -32.92
CA LYS A 371 -9.58 -4.57 -33.39
C LYS A 371 -8.84 -3.23 -33.50
N VAL A 372 -7.86 -3.01 -32.63
CA VAL A 372 -6.86 -1.95 -32.79
C VAL A 372 -6.03 -2.30 -34.04
N ARG A 373 -6.21 -1.53 -35.11
CA ARG A 373 -5.41 -1.64 -36.32
C ARG A 373 -4.09 -0.92 -36.05
N SER A 374 -3.07 -1.68 -35.66
CA SER A 374 -1.68 -1.19 -35.62
C SER A 374 -1.30 -0.73 -37.03
N LYS A 375 -1.14 0.58 -37.21
CA LYS A 375 -0.41 1.13 -38.36
C LYS A 375 1.06 1.06 -38.01
N THR A 376 1.73 0.07 -38.57
CA THR A 376 3.18 0.04 -38.74
C THR A 376 3.58 1.28 -39.52
N ILE A 377 4.20 2.25 -38.86
CA ILE A 377 4.99 3.29 -39.53
C ILE A 377 6.42 2.76 -39.53
N LEU A 378 6.81 2.23 -40.69
CA LEU A 378 8.19 2.09 -41.11
C LEU A 378 8.68 3.48 -41.50
N GLN A 379 9.66 3.99 -40.77
CA GLN A 379 10.76 4.81 -41.30
C GLN A 379 11.95 4.71 -40.35
#